data_AF-A0A7V3QYF3-F1
#
_entry.id   AF-A0A7V3QYF3-F1
#
_cell.length_a   1.000
_cell.length_b   1.000
_cell.length_c   1.000
_cell.angle_alpha   90.00
_cell.angle_beta   90.00
_cell.angle_gamma   90.00
#
_symmetry.space_group_name_H-M   'P 1'
#
loop_
_entity.id
_entity.type
_entity.pdbx_description
1 polymer ?
#
loop_
_entity_poly.entity_id
_entity_poly.type
_entity_poly.pdbx_seq_one_letter_code
_entity_poly.pdbx_strand_id
1 'polypeptide(L)'
;ALPAERGGTRKANRAFRLASPAEREREAPPRSGDKALPPCATCAAEGRTLRSRNFGVQETRPSSVSHPHRRRRDYSIAGLGTKAGLDFSGRNHLPSSQGGERLDLAERVAAVRKALDAAAERAGRPAGSVRLMAAVKTRLPSEIEALASVGVLLIGENRVQEGVRHLEALPLEVRNKLEAHFIGRLQANKARKALLAFQAIDSLDSIPLAERLSRIAREEGLLRDVMIEVNLGEESQKGGVAAGDLLPLARAVQHLPGLKLTGLMGVPPYDENPEASRPYFRRLRELFGEVRRAIPEAGDFAQLSMGMSHDFVVAVEEGATVVRIGTALFGPRRAP
;
A
#
# COMPACT_ATOMS: atom_id res chain seq x y z
N ALA A 1 -24.10 18.48 62.60
CA ALA A 1 -22.64 18.54 62.76
C ALA A 1 -22.11 17.11 62.77
N LEU A 2 -21.44 16.69 61.70
CA LEU A 2 -20.65 15.44 61.64
C LEU A 2 -19.25 15.70 62.21
N PRO A 3 -18.59 14.67 62.78
CA PRO A 3 -17.27 14.31 62.28
C PRO A 3 -17.12 12.77 62.17
N ALA A 4 -16.71 12.23 61.03
CA ALA A 4 -15.34 12.11 60.48
C ALA A 4 -14.78 10.69 60.70
N GLU A 5 -14.84 9.91 59.63
CA GLU A 5 -14.33 8.54 59.50
C GLU A 5 -12.80 8.49 59.58
N ARG A 6 -12.25 7.46 60.23
CA ARG A 6 -10.86 7.04 60.09
C ARG A 6 -10.82 5.58 59.63
N GLY A 7 -10.10 5.36 58.53
CA GLY A 7 -9.97 4.08 57.85
C GLY A 7 -9.01 3.07 58.49
N GLY A 8 -8.91 1.93 57.82
CA GLY A 8 -7.90 0.91 58.07
C GLY A 8 -8.38 -0.52 57.78
N THR A 9 -8.57 -0.89 56.52
CA THR A 9 -8.74 -2.31 56.14
C THR A 9 -7.43 -2.85 55.56
N ARG A 10 -6.78 -3.73 56.34
CA ARG A 10 -5.62 -4.53 55.92
C ARG A 10 -6.08 -5.55 54.87
N LYS A 11 -5.58 -5.44 53.64
CA LYS A 11 -5.72 -6.47 52.60
C LYS A 11 -4.65 -7.55 52.78
N ALA A 12 -5.09 -8.79 52.62
CA ALA A 12 -4.30 -10.01 52.73
C ALA A 12 -3.22 -10.11 51.64
N ASN A 13 -2.00 -10.43 52.07
CA ASN A 13 -0.92 -10.93 51.22
C ASN A 13 -1.15 -12.42 50.95
N ARG A 14 -1.36 -12.81 49.69
CA ARG A 14 -1.10 -14.18 49.24
C ARG A 14 -0.29 -14.12 47.96
N ALA A 15 1.01 -14.31 48.13
CA ALA A 15 1.97 -14.44 47.05
C ALA A 15 1.67 -15.70 46.23
N PHE A 16 1.40 -15.55 44.94
CA PHE A 16 1.47 -16.64 43.97
C PHE A 16 2.87 -16.65 43.36
N ARG A 17 3.58 -17.77 43.58
CA ARG A 17 4.90 -18.05 43.04
C ARG A 17 4.82 -18.16 41.51
N LEU A 18 5.74 -17.48 40.83
CA LEU A 18 6.04 -17.66 39.41
C LEU A 18 6.79 -18.99 39.24
N ALA A 19 6.26 -19.89 38.41
CA ALA A 19 6.95 -21.10 37.98
C ALA A 19 7.86 -20.80 36.78
N SER A 20 9.07 -21.36 36.80
CA SER A 20 10.14 -21.21 35.79
C SER A 20 9.86 -21.97 34.48
N PRO A 21 10.45 -21.56 33.35
CA PRO A 21 10.06 -21.99 32.00
C PRO A 21 10.73 -23.31 31.55
N ALA A 22 10.57 -24.41 32.30
CA ALA A 22 11.15 -25.71 31.95
C ALA A 22 10.17 -26.89 31.93
N GLU A 23 8.85 -26.66 32.04
CA GLU A 23 7.85 -27.74 32.14
C GLU A 23 6.64 -27.55 31.22
N ARG A 24 6.87 -27.24 29.93
CA ARG A 24 5.81 -27.23 28.90
C ARG A 24 6.17 -28.01 27.63
N GLU A 25 6.94 -29.08 27.79
CA GLU A 25 7.04 -30.13 26.78
C GLU A 25 6.49 -31.42 27.38
N ARG A 26 5.18 -31.62 27.25
CA ARG A 26 4.45 -32.90 27.34
C ARG A 26 2.96 -32.58 27.27
N GLU A 27 2.42 -32.59 26.05
CA GLU A 27 1.04 -32.98 25.68
C GLU A 27 0.77 -32.49 24.25
N ALA A 28 1.24 -33.27 23.27
CA ALA A 28 0.78 -33.20 21.90
C ALA A 28 0.25 -34.59 21.49
N PRO A 29 -1.02 -34.72 21.08
CA PRO A 29 -1.55 -36.01 20.64
C PRO A 29 -0.97 -36.43 19.27
N PRO A 30 -0.92 -37.74 18.97
CA PRO A 30 -0.26 -38.26 17.77
C PRO A 30 -1.02 -37.89 16.49
N ARG A 31 -0.25 -37.60 15.42
CA ARG A 31 -0.77 -37.42 14.06
C ARG A 31 -1.33 -38.75 13.55
N SER A 32 -2.65 -38.81 13.37
CA SER A 32 -3.32 -39.96 12.76
C SER A 32 -3.11 -39.98 11.24
N GLY A 33 -2.79 -41.16 10.74
CA GLY A 33 -2.39 -41.43 9.37
C GLY A 33 -3.45 -41.18 8.28
N ASP A 34 -2.94 -41.24 7.06
CA ASP A 34 -3.63 -41.23 5.77
C ASP A 34 -5.00 -41.91 5.81
N LYS A 35 -6.05 -41.12 5.55
CA LYS A 35 -7.33 -41.62 5.05
C LYS A 35 -7.54 -41.04 3.66
N ALA A 36 -7.45 -41.90 2.67
CA ALA A 36 -7.85 -41.64 1.31
C ALA A 36 -9.32 -41.17 1.27
N LEU A 37 -9.57 -40.02 0.64
CA LEU A 37 -10.92 -39.60 0.29
C LEU A 37 -11.48 -40.51 -0.83
N PRO A 38 -12.78 -40.87 -0.79
CA PRO A 38 -13.39 -41.60 -1.89
C PRO A 38 -13.46 -40.73 -3.15
N PRO A 39 -13.31 -41.31 -4.36
CA PRO A 39 -13.33 -40.54 -5.59
C PRO A 39 -14.72 -39.96 -5.88
N CYS A 40 -14.70 -38.72 -6.37
CA CYS A 40 -15.82 -37.98 -6.92
C CYS A 40 -16.55 -38.80 -8.00
N ALA A 41 -17.88 -38.89 -7.89
CA ALA A 41 -18.76 -39.49 -8.88
C ALA A 41 -18.87 -38.58 -10.13
N THR A 42 -17.83 -38.58 -10.97
CA THR A 42 -17.88 -38.09 -12.37
C THR A 42 -16.71 -38.59 -13.24
N CYS A 43 -15.79 -39.41 -12.71
CA CYS A 43 -14.63 -39.88 -13.46
C CYS A 43 -14.76 -41.30 -14.05
N ALA A 44 -15.96 -41.90 -14.03
CA ALA A 44 -16.22 -43.24 -14.57
C ALA A 44 -16.68 -43.19 -16.04
N ALA A 45 -15.88 -42.56 -16.91
CA ALA A 45 -16.09 -42.61 -18.36
C ALA A 45 -14.78 -42.31 -19.09
N GLU A 46 -13.74 -43.10 -18.87
CA GLU A 46 -12.59 -43.29 -19.78
C GLU A 46 -11.62 -44.29 -19.15
N GLY A 47 -11.76 -45.58 -19.51
CA GLY A 47 -10.96 -46.67 -18.95
C GLY A 47 -9.47 -46.55 -19.24
N ARG A 48 -8.71 -45.90 -18.35
CA ARG A 48 -7.25 -45.91 -18.35
C ARG A 48 -6.71 -46.21 -16.95
N THR A 49 -6.04 -47.35 -16.85
CA THR A 49 -5.39 -47.87 -15.65
C THR A 49 -4.11 -47.10 -15.32
N LEU A 50 -3.99 -46.67 -14.07
CA LEU A 50 -2.76 -46.12 -13.48
C LEU A 50 -1.75 -47.25 -13.23
N ARG A 51 -0.56 -47.15 -13.85
CA ARG A 51 0.64 -47.88 -13.39
C ARG A 51 1.54 -46.92 -12.61
N SER A 52 1.83 -47.31 -11.38
CA SER A 52 2.80 -46.71 -10.48
C SER A 52 4.22 -46.77 -11.07
N ARG A 53 4.94 -45.65 -11.02
CA ARG A 53 6.40 -45.62 -11.08
C ARG A 53 6.93 -44.89 -9.87
N ASN A 54 7.59 -45.66 -9.01
CA ASN A 54 8.45 -45.18 -7.93
C ASN A 54 9.53 -44.27 -8.51
N PHE A 55 9.68 -43.07 -7.94
CA PHE A 55 10.95 -42.33 -8.00
C PHE A 55 11.38 -42.02 -6.58
N GLY A 56 12.53 -42.58 -6.23
CA GLY A 56 13.15 -42.49 -4.92
C GLY A 56 13.61 -41.08 -4.60
N VAL A 57 13.51 -40.77 -3.31
CA VAL A 57 14.08 -39.62 -2.64
C VAL A 57 15.61 -39.72 -2.70
N GLN A 58 16.28 -38.69 -3.19
CA GLN A 58 17.70 -38.45 -2.90
C GLN A 58 17.83 -37.14 -2.12
N GLU A 59 18.27 -37.29 -0.88
CA GLU A 59 18.73 -36.20 -0.02
C GLU A 59 19.98 -35.55 -0.63
N THR A 60 19.99 -34.22 -0.74
CA THR A 60 21.23 -33.45 -0.85
C THR A 60 21.20 -32.30 0.17
N ARG A 61 22.24 -32.28 1.01
CA ARG A 61 22.52 -31.24 2.02
C ARG A 61 23.20 -30.02 1.36
N PRO A 62 23.17 -28.84 2.01
CA PRO A 62 23.36 -27.56 1.33
C PRO A 62 24.84 -27.20 1.16
N SER A 63 25.19 -26.73 -0.03
CA SER A 63 26.48 -26.08 -0.30
C SER A 63 26.37 -24.57 -0.10
N SER A 64 27.18 -24.08 0.84
CA SER A 64 27.45 -22.68 1.15
C SER A 64 27.87 -21.86 -0.07
N VAL A 65 27.14 -20.78 -0.37
CA VAL A 65 27.57 -19.77 -1.36
C VAL A 65 28.04 -18.52 -0.63
N SER A 66 29.34 -18.31 -0.69
CA SER A 66 30.11 -17.16 -0.25
C SER A 66 29.78 -15.90 -1.09
N HIS A 67 29.51 -14.79 -0.40
CA HIS A 67 29.36 -13.46 -0.98
C HIS A 67 30.71 -12.89 -1.47
N PRO A 68 30.83 -12.39 -2.71
CA PRO A 68 31.98 -11.60 -3.09
C PRO A 68 31.79 -10.13 -2.69
N HIS A 69 32.67 -9.67 -1.80
CA HIS A 69 32.97 -8.27 -1.53
C HIS A 69 33.15 -7.46 -2.82
N ARG A 70 32.29 -6.48 -3.09
CA ARG A 70 32.57 -5.42 -4.07
C ARG A 70 33.19 -4.21 -3.37
N ARG A 71 34.38 -3.87 -3.88
CA ARG A 71 35.24 -2.77 -3.48
C ARG A 71 34.50 -1.43 -3.52
N ARG A 72 34.64 -0.65 -2.44
CA ARG A 72 34.37 0.79 -2.43
C ARG A 72 35.29 1.46 -3.45
N ARG A 73 34.73 2.22 -4.38
CA ARG A 73 35.45 3.27 -5.11
C ARG A 73 35.15 4.57 -4.40
N ASP A 74 36.19 5.15 -3.84
CA ASP A 74 36.17 6.49 -3.29
C ASP A 74 36.02 7.49 -4.43
N TYR A 75 34.97 8.30 -4.39
CA TYR A 75 34.90 9.55 -5.15
C TYR A 75 35.00 10.70 -4.15
N SER A 76 36.19 11.28 -4.07
CA SER A 76 36.43 12.58 -3.47
C SER A 76 35.79 13.66 -4.34
N ILE A 77 34.80 14.38 -3.81
CA ILE A 77 34.37 15.65 -4.39
C ILE A 77 34.87 16.76 -3.47
N ALA A 78 35.94 17.41 -3.92
CA ALA A 78 36.39 18.69 -3.43
C ALA A 78 35.30 19.75 -3.70
N GLY A 79 35.19 20.69 -2.76
CA GLY A 79 34.03 21.57 -2.64
C GLY A 79 33.83 22.61 -3.74
N LEU A 80 32.56 22.98 -3.89
CA LEU A 80 32.01 24.26 -4.32
C LEU A 80 30.67 24.33 -3.57
N GLY A 81 30.43 25.27 -2.64
CA GLY A 81 30.30 26.69 -2.93
C GLY A 81 28.82 27.02 -3.22
N THR A 82 28.06 27.29 -2.14
CA THR A 82 26.85 28.13 -2.02
C THR A 82 25.83 28.30 -3.17
N LYS A 83 24.56 28.12 -2.78
CA LYS A 83 23.30 28.73 -3.29
C LYS A 83 22.86 28.36 -4.72
N ALA A 84 21.82 27.52 -4.80
CA ALA A 84 20.86 27.55 -5.90
C ALA A 84 19.47 27.15 -5.37
N GLY A 85 18.60 28.14 -5.17
CA GLY A 85 17.17 27.91 -5.10
C GLY A 85 16.67 27.58 -6.51
N LEU A 86 15.88 26.51 -6.64
CA LEU A 86 15.20 26.19 -7.89
C LEU A 86 13.87 26.95 -7.90
N ASP A 87 13.87 28.11 -8.54
CA ASP A 87 12.69 28.87 -8.91
C ASP A 87 12.13 28.34 -10.24
N PHE A 88 10.87 27.90 -10.24
CA PHE A 88 10.15 27.39 -11.41
C PHE A 88 9.25 28.45 -12.07
N SER A 89 9.48 29.74 -11.81
CA SER A 89 8.62 30.83 -12.30
C SER A 89 9.38 31.93 -13.07
N GLY A 90 10.14 31.57 -14.11
CA GLY A 90 10.80 32.54 -15.00
C GLY A 90 10.52 32.27 -16.48
N ARG A 91 9.76 33.15 -17.14
CA ARG A 91 9.58 33.16 -18.59
C ARG A 91 10.93 33.35 -19.27
N ASN A 92 11.41 32.33 -19.98
CA ASN A 92 12.42 32.49 -21.02
C ASN A 92 11.91 31.85 -22.31
N HIS A 93 12.00 32.63 -23.39
CA HIS A 93 11.73 32.22 -24.76
C HIS A 93 12.48 30.92 -25.06
N LEU A 94 11.74 29.86 -25.40
CA LEU A 94 12.31 28.63 -25.95
C LEU A 94 12.80 28.91 -27.37
N PRO A 95 14.05 28.57 -27.73
CA PRO A 95 14.51 28.71 -29.09
C PRO A 95 13.77 27.69 -29.96
N SER A 96 13.20 28.19 -31.05
CA SER A 96 12.61 27.39 -32.11
C SER A 96 13.71 26.69 -32.91
N SER A 97 13.93 25.40 -32.63
CA SER A 97 14.34 24.44 -33.65
C SER A 97 14.08 23.02 -33.16
N GLN A 98 13.64 22.19 -34.11
CA GLN A 98 13.12 20.85 -33.90
C GLN A 98 14.22 19.92 -33.36
N GLY A 99 14.04 19.39 -32.14
CA GLY A 99 15.02 18.45 -31.55
C GLY A 99 14.97 18.29 -30.01
N GLY A 100 13.81 18.46 -29.36
CA GLY A 100 13.68 18.28 -27.92
C GLY A 100 13.40 16.82 -27.55
N GLU A 101 14.44 16.04 -27.27
CA GLU A 101 14.33 14.69 -26.73
C GLU A 101 13.56 14.72 -25.39
N ARG A 102 12.43 13.98 -25.38
CA ARG A 102 11.73 13.57 -24.17
C ARG A 102 12.74 12.84 -23.29
N LEU A 103 12.90 13.23 -22.03
CA LEU A 103 13.58 12.38 -21.03
C LEU A 103 13.04 10.95 -21.15
N ASP A 104 13.90 9.95 -21.00
CA ASP A 104 13.45 8.55 -20.97
C ASP A 104 12.57 8.32 -19.72
N LEU A 105 11.63 7.36 -19.76
CA LEU A 105 10.81 7.00 -18.60
C LEU A 105 11.68 6.65 -17.40
N ALA A 106 12.80 5.96 -17.62
CA ALA A 106 13.78 5.62 -16.59
C ALA A 106 14.35 6.88 -15.90
N GLU A 107 14.67 7.92 -16.66
CA GLU A 107 15.20 9.19 -16.14
C GLU A 107 14.16 9.92 -15.30
N ARG A 108 12.90 9.96 -15.76
CA ARG A 108 11.79 10.56 -14.98
C ARG A 108 11.54 9.81 -13.68
N VAL A 109 11.53 8.47 -13.71
CA VAL A 109 11.39 7.65 -12.50
C VAL A 109 12.55 7.90 -11.54
N ALA A 110 13.80 7.96 -12.03
CA ALA A 110 14.97 8.24 -11.20
C ALA A 110 14.90 9.63 -10.57
N ALA A 111 14.48 10.65 -11.31
CA ALA A 111 14.29 12.01 -10.80
C ALA A 111 13.23 12.06 -9.69
N VAL A 112 12.08 11.40 -9.89
CA VAL A 112 11.02 11.32 -8.86
C VAL A 112 11.52 10.61 -7.61
N ARG A 113 12.20 9.45 -7.75
CA ARG A 113 12.78 8.73 -6.60
C ARG A 113 13.77 9.58 -5.82
N LYS A 114 14.67 10.29 -6.52
CA LYS A 114 15.63 11.21 -5.89
C LYS A 114 14.91 12.32 -5.11
N ALA A 115 13.83 12.87 -5.66
CA ALA A 115 13.05 13.89 -4.96
C ALA A 115 12.33 13.33 -3.72
N LEU A 116 11.83 12.08 -3.78
CA LEU A 116 11.24 11.39 -2.63
C LEU A 116 12.26 11.15 -1.53
N ASP A 117 13.45 10.66 -1.87
CA ASP A 117 14.51 10.40 -0.91
C ASP A 117 14.96 11.70 -0.22
N ALA A 118 15.18 12.76 -1.00
CA ALA A 118 15.54 14.06 -0.44
C ALA A 118 14.45 14.64 0.48
N ALA A 119 13.17 14.45 0.14
CA ALA A 119 12.06 14.88 0.99
C ALA A 119 11.96 14.04 2.28
N ALA A 120 12.16 12.73 2.18
CA ALA A 120 12.18 11.84 3.34
C ALA A 120 13.32 12.20 4.29
N GLU A 121 14.52 12.47 3.76
CA GLU A 121 15.68 12.90 4.55
C GLU A 121 15.42 14.22 5.29
N ARG A 122 14.83 15.23 4.63
CA ARG A 122 14.42 16.48 5.28
C ARG A 122 13.41 16.27 6.42
N ALA A 123 12.57 15.25 6.30
CA ALA A 123 11.61 14.84 7.32
C ALA A 123 12.23 13.96 8.42
N GLY A 124 13.55 13.72 8.41
CA GLY A 124 14.23 12.84 9.35
C GLY A 124 13.92 11.35 9.15
N ARG A 125 13.48 10.96 7.94
CA ARG A 125 13.11 9.58 7.58
C ARG A 125 14.16 8.98 6.63
N PRO A 126 14.34 7.65 6.64
CA PRO A 126 15.26 6.99 5.72
C PRO A 126 14.87 7.18 4.24
N ALA A 127 15.87 7.29 3.36
CA ALA A 127 15.68 7.14 1.92
C ALA A 127 15.00 5.80 1.60
N GLY A 128 14.15 5.76 0.57
CA GLY A 128 13.35 4.59 0.21
C GLY A 128 12.18 4.27 1.14
N SER A 129 11.93 5.07 2.19
CA SER A 129 10.80 4.85 3.12
C SER A 129 9.42 5.24 2.56
N VAL A 130 9.38 5.83 1.37
CA VAL A 130 8.15 6.26 0.68
C VAL A 130 7.99 5.46 -0.61
N ARG A 131 6.84 4.81 -0.77
CA ARG A 131 6.50 4.02 -1.95
C ARG A 131 6.01 4.94 -3.07
N LEU A 132 6.55 4.75 -4.26
CA LEU A 132 6.10 5.40 -5.49
C LEU A 132 5.00 4.56 -6.15
N MET A 133 3.75 5.04 -6.13
CA MET A 133 2.66 4.49 -6.91
C MET A 133 2.52 5.26 -8.23
N ALA A 134 2.57 4.55 -9.37
CA ALA A 134 2.26 5.15 -10.66
C ALA A 134 0.74 5.19 -10.89
N ALA A 135 0.17 6.39 -11.03
CA ALA A 135 -1.22 6.57 -11.41
C ALA A 135 -1.37 6.39 -12.94
N VAL A 136 -1.84 5.21 -13.35
CA VAL A 136 -1.80 4.72 -14.75
C VAL A 136 -3.10 4.99 -15.52
N LYS A 137 -4.00 5.80 -14.98
CA LYS A 137 -5.21 6.23 -15.69
C LYS A 137 -4.85 6.85 -17.06
N THR A 138 -5.63 6.48 -18.06
CA THR A 138 -5.52 6.85 -19.47
C THR A 138 -4.18 6.48 -20.12
N ARG A 139 -3.49 5.46 -19.62
CA ARG A 139 -2.22 4.95 -20.19
C ARG A 139 -2.43 3.67 -20.97
N LEU A 140 -1.50 3.39 -21.88
CA LEU A 140 -1.51 2.15 -22.64
C LEU A 140 -0.87 1.01 -21.83
N PRO A 141 -1.29 -0.26 -22.05
CA PRO A 141 -0.63 -1.40 -21.40
C PRO A 141 0.89 -1.45 -21.62
N SER A 142 1.38 -1.04 -22.79
CA SER A 142 2.81 -0.95 -23.08
C SER A 142 3.55 0.10 -22.23
N GLU A 143 2.89 1.18 -21.82
CA GLU A 143 3.47 2.16 -20.89
C GLU A 143 3.55 1.59 -19.46
N ILE A 144 2.60 0.74 -19.06
CA ILE A 144 2.59 0.05 -17.76
C ILE A 144 3.67 -1.03 -17.74
N GLU A 145 3.87 -1.75 -18.84
CA GLU A 145 4.97 -2.69 -19.00
C GLU A 145 6.34 -1.98 -18.92
N ALA A 146 6.47 -0.81 -19.54
CA ALA A 146 7.68 0.01 -19.45
C ALA A 146 7.96 0.51 -18.02
N LEU A 147 6.93 0.78 -17.21
CA LEU A 147 7.12 1.08 -15.78
C LEU A 147 7.67 -0.11 -15.01
N ALA A 148 7.14 -1.30 -15.27
CA ALA A 148 7.58 -2.52 -14.61
C ALA A 148 9.04 -2.84 -14.94
N SER A 149 9.48 -2.60 -16.19
CA SER A 149 10.87 -2.82 -16.61
C SER A 149 11.87 -1.88 -15.92
N VAL A 150 11.45 -0.67 -15.54
CA VAL A 150 12.25 0.29 -14.75
C VAL A 150 12.02 0.18 -13.23
N GLY A 151 11.35 -0.88 -12.77
CA GLY A 151 11.20 -1.22 -11.36
C GLY A 151 10.10 -0.46 -10.62
N VAL A 152 9.14 0.16 -11.32
CA VAL A 152 7.92 0.70 -10.70
C VAL A 152 6.84 -0.37 -10.77
N LEU A 153 6.61 -1.04 -9.63
CA LEU A 153 5.72 -2.19 -9.55
C LEU A 153 4.36 -1.88 -8.90
N LEU A 154 4.27 -0.77 -8.18
CA LEU A 154 3.03 -0.31 -7.56
C LEU A 154 2.28 0.62 -8.52
N ILE A 155 1.08 0.23 -8.92
CA ILE A 155 0.24 1.00 -9.84
C ILE A 155 -1.13 1.31 -9.22
N GLY A 156 -1.67 2.47 -9.58
CA GLY A 156 -2.97 2.95 -9.12
C GLY A 156 -3.94 3.18 -10.28
N GLU A 157 -5.12 2.59 -10.20
CA GLU A 157 -6.18 2.69 -11.18
C GLU A 157 -7.41 3.42 -10.65
N ASN A 158 -8.00 4.29 -11.48
CA ASN A 158 -9.16 5.10 -11.07
C ASN A 158 -10.49 4.50 -11.53
N ARG A 159 -10.48 3.62 -12.54
CA ARG A 159 -11.69 3.05 -13.14
C ARG A 159 -11.58 1.54 -13.24
N VAL A 160 -12.50 0.81 -12.61
CA VAL A 160 -12.46 -0.65 -12.51
C VAL A 160 -12.36 -1.31 -13.90
N GLN A 161 -13.16 -0.86 -14.87
CA GLN A 161 -13.13 -1.45 -16.21
C GLN A 161 -11.84 -1.14 -16.98
N GLU A 162 -11.22 0.00 -16.73
CA GLU A 162 -9.97 0.39 -17.36
C GLU A 162 -8.82 -0.44 -16.79
N GLY A 163 -8.69 -0.47 -15.46
CA GLY A 163 -7.66 -1.28 -14.81
C GLY A 163 -7.77 -2.76 -15.10
N VAL A 164 -8.99 -3.33 -15.20
CA VAL A 164 -9.15 -4.72 -15.63
C VAL A 164 -8.63 -4.94 -17.05
N ARG A 165 -8.95 -4.05 -18.00
CA ARG A 165 -8.43 -4.14 -19.37
C ARG A 165 -6.91 -4.00 -19.42
N HIS A 166 -6.34 -3.10 -18.62
CA HIS A 166 -4.89 -2.96 -18.52
C HIS A 166 -4.25 -4.25 -18.01
N LEU A 167 -4.73 -4.76 -16.86
CA LEU A 167 -4.20 -5.98 -16.28
C LEU A 167 -4.33 -7.16 -17.24
N GLU A 168 -5.50 -7.38 -17.84
CA GLU A 168 -5.77 -8.46 -18.80
C GLU A 168 -4.89 -8.40 -20.05
N ALA A 169 -4.53 -7.20 -20.51
CA ALA A 169 -3.67 -7.00 -21.68
C ALA A 169 -2.16 -7.18 -21.39
N LEU A 170 -1.74 -7.15 -20.13
CA LEU A 170 -0.34 -7.33 -19.75
C LEU A 170 0.09 -8.80 -19.83
N PRO A 171 1.35 -9.08 -20.25
CA PRO A 171 1.95 -10.40 -20.12
C PRO A 171 1.88 -10.92 -18.67
N LEU A 172 1.70 -12.23 -18.50
CA LEU A 172 1.47 -12.84 -17.19
C LEU A 172 2.66 -12.60 -16.24
N GLU A 173 3.87 -12.65 -16.75
CA GLU A 173 5.12 -12.40 -16.02
C GLU A 173 5.28 -10.95 -15.55
N VAL A 174 4.68 -9.99 -16.26
CA VAL A 174 4.62 -8.59 -15.85
C VAL A 174 3.54 -8.43 -14.80
N ARG A 175 2.33 -8.93 -15.10
CA ARG A 175 1.17 -8.87 -14.20
C ARG A 175 1.47 -9.44 -12.81
N ASN A 176 2.16 -10.57 -12.74
CA ASN A 176 2.50 -11.23 -11.47
C ASN A 176 3.51 -10.46 -10.60
N LYS A 177 4.22 -9.47 -11.16
CA LYS A 177 5.14 -8.60 -10.41
C LYS A 177 4.47 -7.32 -9.93
N LEU A 178 3.32 -6.96 -10.51
CA LEU A 178 2.63 -5.72 -10.19
C LEU A 178 1.80 -5.85 -8.93
N GLU A 179 1.77 -4.78 -8.16
CA GLU A 179 0.82 -4.53 -7.10
C GLU A 179 -0.13 -3.43 -7.59
N ALA A 180 -1.36 -3.81 -7.87
CA ALA A 180 -2.38 -2.94 -8.42
C ALA A 180 -3.39 -2.53 -7.35
N HIS A 181 -3.46 -1.23 -7.11
CA HIS A 181 -4.40 -0.61 -6.20
C HIS A 181 -5.53 0.07 -6.98
N PHE A 182 -6.76 -0.03 -6.46
CA PHE A 182 -7.85 0.81 -6.91
C PHE A 182 -7.90 2.08 -6.07
N ILE A 183 -7.72 3.24 -6.69
CA ILE A 183 -7.60 4.56 -6.03
C ILE A 183 -8.68 5.57 -6.44
N GLY A 184 -9.62 5.14 -7.28
CA GLY A 184 -10.77 5.97 -7.69
C GLY A 184 -12.01 5.70 -6.84
N ARG A 185 -13.08 6.49 -7.00
CA ARG A 185 -14.33 6.25 -6.27
C ARG A 185 -14.95 4.89 -6.66
N LEU A 186 -15.15 4.01 -5.68
CA LEU A 186 -15.69 2.67 -5.93
C LEU A 186 -17.22 2.65 -5.87
N GLN A 187 -17.85 2.37 -7.00
CA GLN A 187 -19.29 2.15 -7.06
C GLN A 187 -19.63 0.74 -6.56
N ALA A 188 -20.66 0.61 -5.71
CA ALA A 188 -21.05 -0.67 -5.09
C ALA A 188 -21.28 -1.80 -6.12
N ASN A 189 -21.91 -1.50 -7.26
CA ASN A 189 -22.14 -2.49 -8.32
C ASN A 189 -20.86 -3.02 -8.97
N LYS A 190 -19.72 -2.33 -8.82
CA LYS A 190 -18.41 -2.73 -9.34
C LYS A 190 -17.51 -3.39 -8.29
N ALA A 191 -17.95 -3.49 -7.03
CA ALA A 191 -17.18 -4.02 -5.91
C ALA A 191 -16.56 -5.40 -6.18
N ARG A 192 -17.34 -6.35 -6.72
CA ARG A 192 -16.82 -7.70 -7.02
C ARG A 192 -15.71 -7.68 -8.06
N LYS A 193 -15.93 -6.96 -9.16
CA LYS A 193 -14.93 -6.83 -10.23
C LYS A 193 -13.65 -6.16 -9.72
N ALA A 194 -13.77 -5.18 -8.81
CA ALA A 194 -12.62 -4.55 -8.20
C ALA A 194 -11.82 -5.53 -7.31
N LEU A 195 -12.47 -6.27 -6.41
CA LEU A 195 -11.78 -7.21 -5.51
C LEU A 195 -11.08 -8.38 -6.23
N LEU A 196 -11.63 -8.82 -7.36
CA LEU A 196 -11.01 -9.85 -8.20
C LEU A 196 -9.78 -9.33 -8.95
N ALA A 197 -9.75 -8.05 -9.30
CA ALA A 197 -8.71 -7.46 -10.13
C ALA A 197 -7.55 -6.83 -9.34
N PHE A 198 -7.86 -6.15 -8.23
CA PHE A 198 -6.89 -5.35 -7.48
C PHE A 198 -6.50 -6.02 -6.17
N GLN A 199 -5.25 -5.81 -5.76
CA GLN A 199 -4.74 -6.31 -4.48
C GLN A 199 -5.18 -5.42 -3.31
N ALA A 200 -5.43 -4.13 -3.57
CA ALA A 200 -5.90 -3.18 -2.58
C ALA A 200 -6.97 -2.22 -3.11
N ILE A 201 -7.81 -1.72 -2.21
CA ILE A 201 -8.79 -0.65 -2.45
C ILE A 201 -8.46 0.53 -1.51
N ASP A 202 -7.92 1.61 -2.05
CA ASP A 202 -7.48 2.77 -1.24
C ASP A 202 -8.58 3.81 -1.03
N SER A 203 -9.76 3.58 -1.60
CA SER A 203 -10.85 4.54 -1.74
C SER A 203 -12.08 4.17 -0.91
N LEU A 204 -11.92 3.49 0.23
CA LEU A 204 -13.06 3.06 1.05
C LEU A 204 -13.63 4.28 1.79
N ASP A 205 -14.91 4.57 1.61
CA ASP A 205 -15.52 5.81 2.12
C ASP A 205 -16.73 5.60 3.04
N SER A 206 -17.19 4.35 3.22
CA SER A 206 -18.46 4.09 3.91
C SER A 206 -18.59 2.66 4.43
N ILE A 207 -19.35 2.50 5.51
CA ILE A 207 -19.62 1.19 6.14
C ILE A 207 -20.35 0.24 5.18
N PRO A 208 -21.43 0.67 4.47
CA PRO A 208 -22.12 -0.23 3.54
C PRO A 208 -21.23 -0.74 2.40
N LEU A 209 -20.30 0.09 1.92
CA LEU A 209 -19.32 -0.35 0.93
C LEU A 209 -18.35 -1.38 1.55
N ALA A 210 -17.86 -1.13 2.77
CA ALA A 210 -16.97 -2.04 3.47
C ALA A 210 -17.61 -3.42 3.70
N GLU A 211 -18.84 -3.46 4.21
CA GLU A 211 -19.59 -4.69 4.44
C GLU A 211 -19.81 -5.47 3.14
N ARG A 212 -20.13 -4.75 2.06
CA ARG A 212 -20.28 -5.35 0.73
C ARG A 212 -18.98 -5.97 0.24
N LEU A 213 -17.85 -5.26 0.39
CA LEU A 213 -16.53 -5.76 0.00
C LEU A 213 -16.15 -6.99 0.84
N SER A 214 -16.35 -6.94 2.15
CA SER A 214 -16.09 -8.06 3.06
C SER A 214 -16.89 -9.30 2.69
N ARG A 215 -18.20 -9.14 2.44
CA ARG A 215 -19.05 -10.26 2.00
C ARG A 215 -18.51 -10.91 0.74
N ILE A 216 -18.18 -10.10 -0.27
CA ILE A 216 -17.63 -10.61 -1.53
C ILE A 216 -16.26 -11.26 -1.31
N ALA A 217 -15.38 -10.65 -0.53
CA ALA A 217 -14.06 -11.20 -0.24
C ALA A 217 -14.17 -12.59 0.42
N ARG A 218 -15.13 -12.80 1.32
CA ARG A 218 -15.42 -14.13 1.89
C ARG A 218 -15.92 -15.12 0.86
N GLU A 219 -16.87 -14.71 0.01
CA GLU A 219 -17.42 -15.56 -1.05
C GLU A 219 -16.33 -16.04 -2.02
N GLU A 220 -15.36 -15.18 -2.32
CA GLU A 220 -14.24 -15.45 -3.25
C GLU A 220 -12.98 -16.01 -2.56
N GLY A 221 -12.98 -16.16 -1.23
CA GLY A 221 -11.81 -16.63 -0.47
C GLY A 221 -10.61 -15.67 -0.52
N LEU A 222 -10.86 -14.36 -0.60
CA LEU A 222 -9.84 -13.32 -0.72
C LEU A 222 -9.55 -12.63 0.61
N LEU A 223 -8.32 -12.15 0.74
CA LEU A 223 -7.92 -11.11 1.69
C LEU A 223 -7.40 -9.92 0.90
N ARG A 224 -7.98 -8.74 1.11
CA ARG A 224 -7.61 -7.51 0.40
C ARG A 224 -7.26 -6.38 1.34
N ASP A 225 -6.20 -5.67 0.99
CA ASP A 225 -5.81 -4.47 1.70
C ASP A 225 -6.81 -3.36 1.39
N VAL A 226 -7.17 -2.58 2.41
CA VAL A 226 -8.04 -1.42 2.25
C VAL A 226 -7.47 -0.22 2.99
N MET A 227 -7.62 0.96 2.38
CA MET A 227 -7.44 2.24 3.06
C MET A 227 -8.75 3.01 3.05
N ILE A 228 -8.95 3.81 4.10
CA ILE A 228 -10.10 4.71 4.18
C ILE A 228 -9.73 6.03 3.52
N GLU A 229 -10.49 6.46 2.52
CA GLU A 229 -10.38 7.78 1.91
C GLU A 229 -11.05 8.81 2.83
N VAL A 230 -10.31 9.83 3.23
CA VAL A 230 -10.82 10.93 4.06
C VAL A 230 -11.07 12.15 3.20
N ASN A 231 -12.27 12.74 3.33
CA ASN A 231 -12.60 14.00 2.68
C ASN A 231 -11.96 15.17 3.46
N LEU A 232 -10.80 15.64 2.99
CA LEU A 232 -10.03 16.70 3.65
C LEU A 232 -10.56 18.12 3.35
N GLY A 233 -11.32 18.30 2.26
CA GLY A 233 -11.86 19.60 1.87
C GLY A 233 -13.26 19.88 2.40
N GLU A 234 -13.90 18.90 3.07
CA GLU A 234 -15.29 18.94 3.51
C GLU A 234 -16.29 19.27 2.38
N GLU A 235 -15.90 19.02 1.13
CA GLU A 235 -16.73 19.25 -0.04
C GLU A 235 -17.65 18.04 -0.24
N SER A 236 -18.96 18.24 -0.06
CA SER A 236 -19.98 17.17 -0.14
C SER A 236 -20.01 16.42 -1.48
N GLN A 237 -19.46 17.02 -2.54
CA GLN A 237 -19.40 16.45 -3.89
C GLN A 237 -18.21 15.50 -4.10
N LYS A 238 -17.19 15.56 -3.23
CA LYS A 238 -15.97 14.75 -3.36
C LYS A 238 -16.12 13.39 -2.65
N GLY A 239 -15.24 12.44 -3.00
CA GLY A 239 -15.19 11.14 -2.34
C GLY A 239 -14.64 11.24 -0.92
N GLY A 240 -14.74 10.14 -0.17
CA GLY A 240 -14.17 10.03 1.16
C GLY A 240 -15.15 10.29 2.30
N VAL A 241 -14.78 9.75 3.47
CA VAL A 241 -15.52 9.88 4.72
C VAL A 241 -15.21 11.22 5.39
N ALA A 242 -16.20 11.82 6.06
CA ALA A 242 -15.96 12.99 6.90
C ALA A 242 -15.11 12.61 8.13
N ALA A 243 -14.36 13.57 8.68
CA ALA A 243 -13.51 13.32 9.85
C ALA A 243 -14.29 12.76 11.05
N GLY A 244 -15.53 13.21 11.26
CA GLY A 244 -16.41 12.72 12.34
C GLY A 244 -16.83 11.25 12.19
N ASP A 245 -16.92 10.75 10.95
CA ASP A 245 -17.37 9.40 10.64
C ASP A 245 -16.20 8.41 10.44
N LEU A 246 -14.96 8.91 10.45
CA LEU A 246 -13.76 8.11 10.24
C LEU A 246 -13.56 7.02 11.31
N LEU A 247 -13.66 7.38 12.59
CA LEU A 247 -13.45 6.43 13.69
C LEU A 247 -14.52 5.31 13.71
N PRO A 248 -15.82 5.61 13.58
CA PRO A 248 -16.84 4.58 13.39
C PRO A 248 -16.54 3.64 12.22
N LEU A 249 -16.16 4.19 11.06
CA LEU A 249 -15.81 3.38 9.88
C LEU A 249 -14.58 2.49 10.13
N ALA A 250 -13.51 3.05 10.68
CA ALA A 250 -12.28 2.29 10.96
C ALA A 250 -12.53 1.11 11.92
N ARG A 251 -13.30 1.32 12.99
CA ARG A 251 -13.70 0.25 13.92
C ARG A 251 -14.52 -0.83 13.22
N ALA A 252 -15.47 -0.45 12.36
CA ALA A 252 -16.25 -1.41 11.60
C ALA A 252 -15.34 -2.25 10.68
N VAL A 253 -14.50 -1.60 9.88
CA VAL A 253 -13.62 -2.27 8.90
C VAL A 253 -12.63 -3.22 9.57
N GLN A 254 -12.08 -2.85 10.73
CA GLN A 254 -11.13 -3.68 11.46
C GLN A 254 -11.68 -5.07 11.83
N HIS A 255 -13.00 -5.21 11.97
CA HIS A 255 -13.66 -6.47 12.30
C HIS A 255 -14.27 -7.19 11.09
N LEU A 256 -14.12 -6.63 9.88
CA LEU A 256 -14.67 -7.22 8.67
C LEU A 256 -13.72 -8.28 8.08
N PRO A 257 -14.10 -9.56 8.06
CA PRO A 257 -13.27 -10.62 7.48
C PRO A 257 -13.04 -10.40 5.98
N GLY A 258 -11.88 -10.84 5.50
CA GLY A 258 -11.47 -10.68 4.10
C GLY A 258 -10.97 -9.27 3.74
N LEU A 259 -11.06 -8.31 4.67
CA LEU A 259 -10.47 -6.98 4.52
C LEU A 259 -9.38 -6.78 5.57
N LYS A 260 -8.30 -6.12 5.17
CA LYS A 260 -7.18 -5.74 6.03
C LYS A 260 -7.02 -4.22 5.98
N LEU A 261 -7.35 -3.54 7.07
CA LEU A 261 -7.23 -2.08 7.15
C LEU A 261 -5.75 -1.69 7.29
N THR A 262 -5.19 -1.07 6.25
CA THR A 262 -3.75 -0.77 6.17
C THR A 262 -3.40 0.71 6.37
N GLY A 263 -4.37 1.62 6.25
CA GLY A 263 -4.06 3.04 6.32
C GLY A 263 -5.20 3.99 5.98
N LEU A 264 -4.81 5.25 5.79
CA LEU A 264 -5.68 6.30 5.27
C LEU A 264 -5.17 6.80 3.91
N MET A 265 -6.12 7.28 3.10
CA MET A 265 -5.87 7.96 1.86
C MET A 265 -6.52 9.35 1.90
N GLY A 266 -5.87 10.34 1.30
CA GLY A 266 -6.45 11.68 1.16
C GLY A 266 -5.97 12.41 -0.07
N VAL A 267 -6.87 13.23 -0.62
CA VAL A 267 -6.60 14.15 -1.74
C VAL A 267 -7.03 15.55 -1.30
N PRO A 268 -6.09 16.49 -1.14
CA PRO A 268 -6.44 17.87 -0.82
C PRO A 268 -7.14 18.55 -2.01
N PRO A 269 -7.86 19.65 -1.79
CA PRO A 269 -8.24 20.57 -2.87
C PRO A 269 -7.00 20.97 -3.68
N TYR A 270 -7.16 21.11 -4.99
CA TYR A 270 -6.06 21.55 -5.86
C TYR A 270 -5.80 23.04 -5.65
N ASP A 271 -4.53 23.38 -5.54
CA ASP A 271 -4.03 24.76 -5.52
C ASP A 271 -2.74 24.82 -6.38
N GLU A 272 -2.44 26.00 -6.93
CA GLU A 272 -1.20 26.19 -7.69
C GLU A 272 0.04 26.14 -6.80
N ASN A 273 -0.10 26.55 -5.54
CA ASN A 273 0.95 26.48 -4.53
C ASN A 273 0.93 25.12 -3.82
N PRO A 274 1.96 24.26 -3.97
CA PRO A 274 2.03 22.98 -3.26
C PRO A 274 1.95 23.08 -1.74
N GLU A 275 2.38 24.20 -1.16
CA GLU A 275 2.34 24.44 0.29
C GLU A 275 0.90 24.61 0.81
N ALA A 276 -0.05 24.99 -0.04
CA ALA A 276 -1.46 25.05 0.34
C ALA A 276 -2.03 23.66 0.70
N SER A 277 -1.39 22.58 0.24
CA SER A 277 -1.76 21.20 0.60
C SER A 277 -1.29 20.80 2.01
N ARG A 278 -0.30 21.51 2.60
CA ARG A 278 0.33 21.14 3.87
C ARG A 278 -0.64 21.02 5.05
N PRO A 279 -1.58 21.97 5.28
CA PRO A 279 -2.54 21.86 6.39
C PRO A 279 -3.40 20.60 6.28
N TYR A 280 -3.80 20.22 5.07
CA TYR A 280 -4.59 19.02 4.81
C TYR A 280 -3.80 17.73 5.08
N PHE A 281 -2.54 17.66 4.64
CA PHE A 281 -1.69 16.50 4.93
C PHE A 281 -1.37 16.35 6.41
N ARG A 282 -1.14 17.46 7.11
CA ARG A 282 -0.98 17.46 8.57
C ARG A 282 -2.24 16.93 9.24
N ARG A 283 -3.43 17.41 8.83
CA ARG A 283 -4.70 16.93 9.36
C ARG A 283 -4.91 15.43 9.12
N LEU A 284 -4.56 14.92 7.94
CA LEU A 284 -4.62 13.49 7.66
C LEU A 284 -3.69 12.67 8.56
N ARG A 285 -2.47 13.16 8.83
CA ARG A 285 -1.53 12.51 9.77
C ARG A 285 -2.09 12.48 11.20
N GLU A 286 -2.72 13.55 11.65
CA GLU A 286 -3.37 13.61 12.97
C GLU A 286 -4.50 12.58 13.08
N LEU A 287 -5.38 12.54 12.08
CA LEU A 287 -6.46 11.56 11.99
C LEU A 287 -5.94 10.12 11.95
N PHE A 288 -4.84 9.87 11.24
CA PHE A 288 -4.15 8.57 11.26
C PHE A 288 -3.68 8.19 12.68
N GLY A 289 -3.12 9.15 13.43
CA GLY A 289 -2.73 8.94 14.82
C GLY A 289 -3.94 8.72 15.77
N GLU A 290 -5.06 9.38 15.51
CA GLU A 290 -6.32 9.15 16.23
C GLU A 290 -6.86 7.73 16.00
N VAL A 291 -6.94 7.29 14.74
CA VAL A 291 -7.38 5.93 14.38
C VAL A 291 -6.44 4.90 14.99
N ARG A 292 -5.12 5.04 14.83
CA ARG A 292 -4.14 4.08 15.36
C ARG A 292 -4.23 3.90 16.89
N ARG A 293 -4.56 4.97 17.63
CA ARG A 293 -4.81 4.89 19.09
C ARG A 293 -6.14 4.23 19.43
N ALA A 294 -7.15 4.39 18.58
CA ALA A 294 -8.50 3.87 18.80
C ALA A 294 -8.66 2.38 18.48
N ILE A 295 -7.83 1.84 17.57
CA ILE A 295 -7.78 0.43 17.14
C ILE A 295 -6.35 -0.13 17.23
N PRO A 296 -5.74 -0.22 18.42
CA PRO A 296 -4.34 -0.66 18.58
C PRO A 296 -4.08 -2.10 18.09
N GLU A 297 -5.12 -2.93 17.97
CA GLU A 297 -5.08 -4.28 17.41
C GLU A 297 -4.86 -4.30 15.89
N ALA A 298 -5.07 -3.16 15.21
CA ALA A 298 -4.81 -2.98 13.78
C ALA A 298 -3.30 -2.77 13.53
N GLY A 299 -2.48 -3.78 13.84
CA GLY A 299 -1.01 -3.70 13.77
C GLY A 299 -0.45 -3.34 12.39
N ASP A 300 -1.22 -3.60 11.33
CA ASP A 300 -0.86 -3.28 9.95
C ASP A 300 -1.30 -1.89 9.48
N PHE A 301 -1.96 -1.10 10.35
CA PHE A 301 -2.36 0.27 10.08
C PHE A 301 -1.14 1.20 10.09
N ALA A 302 -0.45 1.25 8.95
CA ALA A 302 0.88 1.84 8.81
C ALA A 302 0.98 2.82 7.62
N GLN A 303 -0.02 2.87 6.75
CA GLN A 303 0.08 3.57 5.47
C GLN A 303 -0.68 4.91 5.46
N LEU A 304 -0.03 5.93 4.90
CA LEU A 304 -0.60 7.23 4.57
C LEU A 304 -0.40 7.47 3.07
N SER A 305 -1.46 7.23 2.30
CA SER A 305 -1.51 7.48 0.86
C SER A 305 -1.93 8.93 0.61
N MET A 306 -0.95 9.80 0.38
CA MET A 306 -1.19 11.23 0.11
C MET A 306 -0.05 11.84 -0.70
N GLY A 307 -0.35 12.88 -1.49
CA GLY A 307 0.61 13.50 -2.40
C GLY A 307 0.50 12.99 -3.83
N MET A 308 0.50 13.93 -4.77
CA MET A 308 0.47 13.76 -6.22
C MET A 308 1.60 14.55 -6.88
N SER A 309 1.67 14.56 -8.20
CA SER A 309 2.81 15.14 -8.94
C SER A 309 3.16 16.59 -8.56
N HIS A 310 2.20 17.40 -8.11
CA HIS A 310 2.44 18.80 -7.73
C HIS A 310 2.89 19.01 -6.27
N ASP A 311 2.53 18.12 -5.35
CA ASP A 311 2.55 18.34 -3.90
C ASP A 311 3.16 17.15 -3.12
N PHE A 312 3.68 16.13 -3.80
CA PHE A 312 4.23 14.94 -3.15
C PHE A 312 5.41 15.24 -2.22
N VAL A 313 6.19 16.29 -2.52
CA VAL A 313 7.31 16.70 -1.67
C VAL A 313 6.79 17.14 -0.30
N VAL A 314 5.77 18.01 -0.29
CA VAL A 314 5.09 18.48 0.92
C VAL A 314 4.43 17.30 1.65
N ALA A 315 3.79 16.39 0.91
CA ALA A 315 3.17 15.19 1.46
C ALA A 315 4.18 14.29 2.20
N VAL A 316 5.36 14.07 1.63
CA VAL A 316 6.42 13.26 2.26
C VAL A 316 6.92 13.92 3.55
N GLU A 317 7.13 15.24 3.53
CA GLU A 317 7.51 16.02 4.71
C GLU A 317 6.46 15.94 5.82
N GLU A 318 5.17 15.85 5.46
CA GLU A 318 4.08 15.67 6.42
C GLU A 318 3.80 14.18 6.77
N GLY A 319 4.59 13.23 6.26
CA GLY A 319 4.56 11.84 6.70
C GLY A 319 3.94 10.83 5.73
N ALA A 320 3.78 11.16 4.44
CA ALA A 320 3.28 10.21 3.44
C ALA A 320 4.16 8.96 3.36
N THR A 321 3.53 7.78 3.25
CA THR A 321 4.23 6.50 3.02
C THR A 321 4.01 5.99 1.61
N VAL A 322 2.99 6.50 0.92
CA VAL A 322 2.70 6.21 -0.48
C VAL A 322 2.34 7.52 -1.18
N VAL A 323 3.00 7.82 -2.30
CA VAL A 323 2.66 8.97 -3.17
C VAL A 323 2.15 8.47 -4.51
N ARG A 324 1.22 9.20 -5.14
CA ARG A 324 0.52 8.79 -6.36
C ARG A 324 0.91 9.70 -7.53
N ILE A 325 1.85 9.28 -8.36
CA ILE A 325 2.45 10.13 -9.39
C ILE A 325 1.97 9.73 -10.78
N GLY A 326 1.51 10.71 -11.55
CA GLY A 326 1.03 10.51 -12.93
C GLY A 326 1.79 11.40 -13.91
N THR A 327 1.44 12.69 -13.95
CA THR A 327 2.02 13.66 -14.90
C THR A 327 3.55 13.71 -14.87
N ALA A 328 4.19 13.61 -13.70
CA ALA A 328 5.65 13.62 -13.63
C ALA A 328 6.31 12.34 -14.21
N LEU A 329 5.57 11.22 -14.32
CA LEU A 329 6.06 9.97 -14.90
C LEU A 329 5.77 9.85 -16.40
N PHE A 330 4.63 10.35 -16.87
CA PHE A 330 4.18 10.14 -18.25
C PHE A 330 4.11 11.42 -19.09
N GLY A 331 4.46 12.57 -18.51
CA GLY A 331 4.23 13.87 -19.12
C GLY A 331 2.75 14.27 -19.13
N PRO A 332 2.43 15.42 -19.76
CA PRO A 332 1.06 15.92 -19.87
C PRO A 332 0.15 14.89 -20.55
N ARG A 333 -1.14 14.93 -20.19
CA ARG A 333 -2.15 14.04 -20.79
C ARG A 333 -2.18 14.24 -22.30
N ARG A 334 -2.17 13.15 -23.07
CA ARG A 334 -2.62 13.22 -24.45
C ARG A 334 -4.10 13.63 -24.41
N ALA A 335 -4.45 14.71 -25.10
CA ALA A 335 -5.85 15.08 -25.27
C ALA A 335 -6.60 13.91 -25.94
N PRO A 336 -7.87 13.66 -25.56
CA PRO A 336 -8.65 12.56 -26.09
C PRO A 336 -8.82 12.63 -27.61
#